data_AF-A0A8J6Y8X6-F1
#
_entry.id   AF-A0A8J6Y8X6-F1
#
_cell.length_a   1.000
_cell.length_b   1.000
_cell.length_c   1.000
_cell.angle_alpha   90.00
_cell.angle_beta   90.00
_cell.angle_gamma   90.00
#
_symmetry.space_group_name_H-M   'P 1'
#
loop_
_entity.id
_entity.type
_entity.pdbx_description
1 polymer ?
#
loop_
_entity_poly.entity_id
_entity_poly.type
_entity_poly.pdbx_seq_one_letter_code
_entity_poly.pdbx_strand_id
1 'polypeptide(L)' 'MYKLPENLGSKYAFVSTASSRAEQLQTGALPRTKNPEGRKLTIIAQEEVATGLVQAVSTEVVAEETEEAPPALDEEE' A
#
# COMPACT_ATOMS: atom_id res chain seq x y z
N MET A 1 8.25 -18.63 -11.21
CA MET A 1 8.33 -17.98 -9.89
C MET A 1 8.93 -16.60 -10.13
N TYR A 2 8.36 -15.51 -9.61
CA TYR A 2 8.91 -14.17 -9.84
C TYR A 2 10.23 -14.02 -9.06
N LYS A 3 11.27 -13.47 -9.70
CA LYS A 3 12.57 -13.27 -9.06
C LYS A 3 12.48 -12.07 -8.11
N LEU A 4 12.84 -12.27 -6.85
CA LEU A 4 12.80 -11.19 -5.86
C LEU A 4 13.80 -10.09 -6.27
N PRO A 5 13.39 -8.81 -6.32
CA PRO A 5 14.32 -7.71 -6.56
C PRO A 5 15.40 -7.63 -5.46
N GLU A 6 16.65 -7.36 -5.84
CA GLU A 6 17.77 -7.29 -4.88
C GLU A 6 17.77 -5.98 -4.07
N ASN A 7 17.19 -4.92 -4.62
CA ASN A 7 17.13 -3.58 -4.03
C ASN A 7 15.84 -3.32 -3.22
N LEU A 8 15.34 -4.33 -2.50
CA LEU A 8 14.16 -4.19 -1.65
C LEU A 8 14.54 -3.71 -0.25
N GLY A 9 13.91 -2.64 0.23
CA GLY A 9 14.07 -2.18 1.62
C GLY A 9 13.63 -3.23 2.64
N SER A 10 12.55 -3.98 2.34
CA SER A 10 12.10 -5.11 3.17
C SER A 10 11.47 -6.22 2.34
N LYS A 11 12.01 -7.44 2.46
CA LYS A 11 11.48 -8.65 1.81
C LYS A 11 10.08 -9.00 2.33
N TYR A 12 9.84 -8.79 3.62
CA TYR A 12 8.54 -9.05 4.23
C TYR A 12 7.48 -8.09 3.73
N ALA A 13 7.80 -6.79 3.67
CA ALA A 13 6.89 -5.78 3.15
C ALA A 13 6.52 -6.06 1.69
N PHE A 14 7.48 -6.48 0.87
CA PHE A 14 7.24 -6.91 -0.51
C PHE A 14 6.23 -8.07 -0.58
N VAL A 15 6.46 -9.14 0.20
CA VAL A 15 5.59 -10.32 0.20
C VAL A 15 4.18 -9.97 0.68
N SER A 16 4.05 -9.21 1.76
CA SER A 16 2.74 -8.80 2.30
C SER A 16 1.96 -7.94 1.29
N THR A 17 2.64 -6.96 0.67
CA THR A 17 2.02 -6.08 -0.34
C THR A 17 1.59 -6.87 -1.58
N ALA A 18 2.45 -7.77 -2.07
CA ALA A 18 2.16 -8.60 -3.23
C ALA A 18 1.03 -9.61 -2.94
N SER A 19 0.92 -10.11 -1.71
CA SER A 19 -0.14 -11.04 -1.31
C SER A 19 -1.50 -10.34 -1.28
N SER A 20 -1.58 -9.17 -0.62
CA SER A 20 -2.80 -8.35 -0.62
C SER A 20 -3.21 -7.96 -2.03
N ARG A 21 -2.25 -7.61 -2.90
CA ARG A 21 -2.54 -7.30 -4.29
C ARG A 21 -3.03 -8.52 -5.08
N ALA A 22 -2.48 -9.70 -4.83
CA ALA A 22 -2.94 -10.92 -5.49
C ALA A 22 -4.40 -11.24 -5.14
N GLU A 23 -4.84 -11.00 -3.90
CA GLU A 23 -6.25 -11.13 -3.48
C GLU A 23 -7.16 -10.17 -4.24
N GLN A 24 -6.73 -8.92 -4.45
CA GLN A 24 -7.47 -7.95 -5.28
C GLN A 24 -7.65 -8.48 -6.70
N LEU A 25 -6.59 -9.02 -7.31
CA LEU A 25 -6.66 -9.60 -8.65
C LEU A 25 -7.60 -10.83 -8.69
N GLN A 26 -7.58 -11.66 -7.64
CA GLN A 26 -8.46 -12.84 -7.54
C GLN A 26 -9.93 -12.45 -7.40
N THR A 27 -10.22 -11.32 -6.75
CA THR A 27 -11.58 -10.79 -6.59
C THR A 27 -12.07 -9.98 -7.80
N GLY A 28 -11.30 -9.95 -8.89
CA GLY A 28 -11.70 -9.33 -10.15
C GLY A 28 -11.14 -7.93 -10.40
N ALA A 29 -10.21 -7.45 -9.57
CA ALA A 29 -9.50 -6.21 -9.87
C ALA A 29 -8.67 -6.37 -11.15
N LEU A 30 -8.59 -5.29 -11.94
CA LEU A 30 -7.80 -5.30 -13.16
C LEU A 30 -6.29 -5.22 -12.86
N PRO A 31 -5.46 -5.98 -13.58
CA PRO A 31 -4.01 -5.79 -13.60
C PRO A 31 -3.62 -4.38 -14.05
N ARG A 32 -2.58 -3.82 -13.42
CA ARG A 32 -1.91 -2.57 -13.81
C ARG A 32 -0.77 -2.82 -14.81
N THR A 33 -0.30 -4.05 -14.92
CA THR A 33 0.70 -4.48 -15.92
C THR A 33 0.04 -5.14 -17.13
N LYS A 34 0.79 -5.28 -18.23
CA LYS A 34 0.34 -6.08 -19.37
C LYS A 34 0.20 -7.53 -18.94
N ASN A 35 -1.03 -8.04 -19.00
CA ASN A 35 -1.34 -9.43 -18.67
C ASN A 35 -1.62 -10.22 -19.95
N PRO A 36 -0.62 -10.88 -20.56
CA PRO A 36 -0.90 -11.91 -21.55
C PRO A 36 -1.64 -13.07 -20.87
N GLU A 37 -2.63 -13.64 -21.56
CA GLU A 37 -3.46 -14.74 -21.03
C GLU A 37 -2.60 -15.87 -20.44
N GLY A 38 -3.02 -16.40 -19.29
CA GLY A 38 -2.40 -17.58 -18.66
C GLY A 38 -1.32 -17.29 -17.59
N ARG A 39 -0.97 -16.03 -17.30
CA ARG A 39 -0.08 -15.72 -16.17
C ARG A 39 -0.81 -15.86 -14.83
N LYS A 40 -0.13 -16.42 -13.84
CA LYS A 40 -0.65 -16.53 -12.46
C LYS A 40 -0.77 -15.14 -11.84
N LEU A 41 -1.91 -14.86 -11.20
CA LEU A 41 -2.19 -13.58 -10.55
C LEU A 41 -1.14 -13.18 -9.51
N THR A 42 -0.57 -14.15 -8.79
CA THR A 42 0.52 -13.92 -7.84
C THR A 42 1.78 -13.39 -8.50
N ILE A 43 2.10 -13.82 -9.73
CA ILE A 43 3.26 -13.32 -10.47
C ILE A 43 3.01 -11.89 -10.95
N ILE A 44 1.78 -11.60 -11.39
CA ILE A 44 1.37 -10.26 -11.81
C ILE A 44 1.45 -9.28 -10.63
N ALA A 45 0.93 -9.68 -9.47
CA ALA A 45 1.01 -8.87 -8.26
C ALA A 45 2.46 -8.60 -7.83
N GLN A 46 3.33 -9.62 -7.88
CA GLN A 46 4.77 -9.46 -7.59
C GLN A 46 5.46 -8.51 -8.56
N GLU A 47 5.11 -8.56 -9.84
CA GLU A 47 5.60 -7.61 -10.85
C GLU A 47 5.13 -6.18 -10.55
N GLU A 48 3.84 -6.00 -10.30
CA GLU A 48 3.26 -4.69 -9.99
C GLU A 48 3.89 -4.03 -8.77
N VAL A 49 4.19 -4.79 -7.72
CA VAL A 49 4.89 -4.28 -6.53
C VAL A 49 6.36 -4.00 -6.85
N ALA A 50 7.03 -4.89 -7.59
CA ALA A 50 8.45 -4.72 -7.94
C ALA A 50 8.70 -3.50 -8.86
N THR A 51 7.74 -3.17 -9.72
CA THR A 51 7.81 -1.98 -10.60
C THR A 51 7.23 -0.72 -9.93
N GLY A 52 6.79 -0.80 -8.67
CA GLY A 52 6.24 0.33 -7.93
C GLY A 52 4.84 0.79 -8.39
N LEU A 53 4.15 0.01 -9.22
CA LEU A 53 2.77 0.28 -9.65
C LEU A 53 1.75 0.04 -8.54
N VAL A 54 2.14 -0.75 -7.54
CA VAL A 54 1.38 -1.00 -6.31
C VAL A 54 2.29 -0.70 -5.13
N GLN A 55 1.82 0.17 -4.24
CA GLN A 55 2.53 0.53 -3.02
C GLN A 55 1.68 0.15 -1.81
N ALA A 56 2.34 -0.12 -0.68
CA ALA A 56 1.64 -0.30 0.58
C ALA A 56 0.94 0.99 0.97
N VAL A 57 -0.30 0.89 1.46
CA VAL A 57 -0.99 2.04 2.03
C VAL A 57 -0.34 2.32 3.39
N SER A 58 0.43 3.40 3.45
CA SER A 58 0.90 3.96 4.71
C SER A 58 -0.20 4.87 5.25
N THR A 59 -0.84 4.49 6.35
CA THR A 59 -1.53 5.48 7.19
C THR A 59 -0.44 6.27 7.91
N GLU A 60 0.10 7.30 7.23
CA GLU A 60 0.77 8.36 7.96
C GLU A 60 -0.28 8.96 8.89
N VAL A 61 -0.07 8.81 10.19
CA VAL A 61 -0.84 9.52 11.20
C VAL A 61 -0.53 10.99 10.94
N VAL A 62 -1.38 11.66 10.17
CA VAL A 62 -1.40 13.11 10.14
C VAL A 62 -1.74 13.47 11.58
N ALA A 63 -0.73 13.85 12.35
CA ALA A 63 -0.95 14.49 13.64
C ALA A 63 -1.75 15.75 13.31
N GLU A 64 -3.08 15.68 13.45
CA GLU A 64 -3.88 16.88 13.59
C GLU A 64 -3.28 17.62 14.78
N GLU A 65 -2.58 18.73 14.51
CA GLU A 65 -2.39 19.77 15.50
C GLU A 65 -3.78 20.18 15.94
N THR A 66 -4.27 19.58 17.03
CA THR A 66 -5.36 20.14 17.80
C THR A 66 -4.90 21.51 18.23
N GLU A 67 -5.35 22.53 17.51
CA GLU A 67 -5.40 23.91 17.95
C GLU A 67 -6.32 23.92 19.18
N GLU A 68 -5.70 23.69 20.34
CA GLU A 68 -6.30 23.86 21.66
C GLU A 68 -6.66 25.34 21.76
N ALA A 69 -7.90 25.68 21.38
CA ALA A 69 -8.47 26.97 21.64
C ALA A 69 -8.28 27.25 23.14
N PRO A 70 -7.60 28.35 23.53
CA PRO A 70 -7.38 28.65 24.94
C PRO A 70 -8.75 28.72 25.63
N PRO A 71 -8.87 28.19 26.87
CA PRO A 71 -10.12 28.24 27.59
C PRO A 71 -10.57 29.70 27.68
N ALA A 72 -11.81 29.96 27.27
CA ALA A 72 -12.44 31.25 27.49
C ALA A 72 -12.29 31.57 28.98
N LEU A 73 -11.53 32.62 29.28
CA LEU A 73 -11.46 33.16 30.62
C LEU A 73 -12.87 33.68 30.95
N ASP A 74 -13.53 33.02 31.89
CA ASP A 74 -14.61 33.62 32.66
C ASP A 74 -14.03 34.87 33.33
N GLU A 75 -14.31 36.04 32.76
CA GLU A 75 -14.17 37.31 33.47
C GLU A 75 -15.48 37.53 34.23
N GLU A 76 -15.45 37.26 35.53
CA GLU A 76 -16.49 37.67 36.47
C GLU A 76 -16.41 39.18 36.72
N GLU A 77 -17.53 39.90 36.59
CA GLU A 77 -18.06 40.86 37.59
C GLU A 77 -19.54 41.22 37.34
#